data_AF-A0A0B7MXS8-F1
#
_entry.id   AF-A0A0B7MXS8-F1
#
_cell.length_a   1.000
_cell.length_b   1.000
_cell.length_c   1.000
_cell.angle_alpha   90.00
_cell.angle_beta   90.00
_cell.angle_gamma   90.00
#
_symmetry.space_group_name_H-M   'P 1'
#
loop_
_entity.id
_entity.type
_entity.pdbx_description
1 polymer ?
#
loop_
_entity_poly.entity_id
_entity_poly.type
_entity_poly.pdbx_seq_one_letter_code
_entity_poly.pdbx_strand_id
1 'polypeptide(L)'
;MLEIATTFHCGIKAVADANKNTFVVLSTVGAVLIPCINHPNIKAVMSPGLAGQEPSNSLADAILGKVNPSGRFPYTITKKHDNYNVHSDPDAQVNHSEKLLVGYRWFYQANVEPLFPFGDGLSYTKFDHSRLKVKAKKNKDSVTNIASFSAKDSGEVDGAAVVEAYVSFPESPGELPKLLRGFEKVNIKSGK
;
A
#
# COMPACT_ATOMS: atom_id res chain seq x y z
N MET A 1 -7.42 -17.76 10.98
CA MET A 1 -6.69 -16.79 10.13
C MET A 1 -7.60 -16.46 8.95
N LEU A 2 -7.89 -15.19 8.68
CA LEU A 2 -8.95 -14.75 7.76
C LEU A 2 -8.59 -15.10 6.30
N GLU A 3 -8.88 -16.33 5.88
CA GLU A 3 -9.64 -16.45 4.64
C GLU A 3 -10.86 -15.56 4.83
N ILE A 4 -11.05 -14.58 3.95
CA ILE A 4 -12.39 -14.05 3.77
C ILE A 4 -13.24 -15.30 3.48
N ALA A 5 -14.16 -15.65 4.37
CA ALA A 5 -15.02 -16.81 4.23
C ALA A 5 -15.49 -16.92 2.78
N THR A 6 -15.41 -18.11 2.20
CA THR A 6 -15.73 -18.44 0.80
C THR A 6 -17.01 -17.75 0.29
N THR A 7 -17.94 -17.45 1.21
CA THR A 7 -19.14 -16.64 1.05
C THR A 7 -18.94 -15.24 0.43
N PHE A 8 -17.99 -14.41 0.89
CA PHE A 8 -17.86 -13.04 0.36
C PHE A 8 -17.26 -13.01 -1.05
N HIS A 9 -16.37 -13.97 -1.37
CA HIS A 9 -15.85 -14.15 -2.71
C HIS A 9 -16.96 -14.39 -3.72
N CYS A 10 -17.91 -15.25 -3.36
CA CYS A 10 -19.09 -15.54 -4.17
C CYS A 10 -19.96 -14.29 -4.35
N GLY A 11 -20.14 -13.49 -3.30
CA GLY A 11 -20.94 -12.26 -3.32
C GLY A 11 -20.38 -11.17 -4.25
N ILE A 12 -19.09 -10.83 -4.13
CA ILE A 12 -18.46 -9.80 -4.97
C ILE A 12 -18.53 -10.22 -6.45
N LYS A 13 -18.22 -11.49 -6.74
CA LYS A 13 -18.29 -12.01 -8.10
C LYS A 13 -19.71 -11.93 -8.66
N ALA A 14 -20.72 -12.37 -7.91
CA ALA A 14 -22.11 -12.34 -8.37
C ALA A 14 -22.58 -10.92 -8.70
N VAL A 15 -22.24 -9.93 -7.87
CA VAL A 15 -22.54 -8.52 -8.15
C VAL A 15 -21.81 -8.03 -9.40
N ALA A 16 -20.53 -8.39 -9.56
CA ALA A 16 -19.74 -8.01 -10.72
C ALA A 16 -20.21 -8.70 -12.01
N ASP A 17 -20.73 -9.93 -11.95
CA ASP A 17 -21.35 -10.60 -13.09
C ASP A 17 -22.64 -9.87 -13.52
N ALA A 18 -23.41 -9.33 -12.57
CA ALA A 18 -24.69 -8.68 -12.81
C ALA A 18 -24.59 -7.17 -13.13
N ASN A 19 -23.50 -6.49 -12.75
CA ASN A 19 -23.32 -5.05 -12.92
C ASN A 19 -21.96 -4.74 -13.55
N LYS A 20 -21.95 -4.01 -14.67
CA LYS A 20 -20.73 -3.65 -15.42
C LYS A 20 -19.81 -2.63 -14.71
N ASN A 21 -20.33 -1.93 -13.71
CA ASN A 21 -19.62 -0.88 -12.97
C ASN A 21 -19.71 -1.15 -11.47
N THR A 22 -18.98 -2.16 -11.00
CA THR A 22 -18.91 -2.53 -9.59
C THR A 22 -17.80 -1.76 -8.89
N PHE A 23 -18.17 -1.10 -7.80
CA PHE A 23 -17.26 -0.49 -6.84
C PHE A 23 -17.23 -1.35 -5.57
N VAL A 24 -16.04 -1.75 -5.13
CA VAL A 24 -15.87 -2.62 -3.95
C VAL A 24 -15.29 -1.83 -2.80
N VAL A 25 -15.94 -1.93 -1.63
CA VAL A 25 -15.45 -1.33 -0.38
C VAL A 25 -14.96 -2.43 0.55
N LEU A 26 -13.71 -2.31 0.99
CA LEU A 26 -13.04 -3.29 1.86
C LEU A 26 -12.90 -2.74 3.28
N SER A 27 -13.90 -3.00 4.13
CA SER A 27 -13.83 -2.69 5.56
C SER A 27 -13.26 -3.89 6.32
N THR A 28 -11.93 -3.94 6.44
CA THR A 28 -11.21 -5.08 7.02
C THR A 28 -10.19 -4.62 8.06
N VAL A 29 -9.88 -5.49 9.02
CA VAL A 29 -8.87 -5.23 10.07
C VAL A 29 -7.42 -5.29 9.56
N GLY A 30 -7.21 -5.81 8.36
CA GLY A 30 -5.91 -6.01 7.76
C GLY A 30 -6.01 -6.58 6.35
N ALA A 31 -4.90 -7.15 5.89
CA ALA A 31 -4.81 -7.74 4.56
C ALA A 31 -5.81 -8.89 4.37
N VAL A 32 -6.44 -8.91 3.21
CA VAL A 32 -7.40 -9.92 2.81
C VAL A 32 -7.15 -10.37 1.37
N LEU A 33 -7.44 -11.63 1.07
CA LEU A 33 -7.36 -12.14 -0.29
C LEU A 33 -8.58 -11.68 -1.11
N ILE A 34 -8.34 -11.29 -2.37
CA ILE A 34 -9.40 -10.88 -3.30
C ILE A 34 -9.19 -11.54 -4.69
N PRO A 35 -9.34 -12.86 -4.82
CA PRO A 35 -9.26 -13.61 -6.08
C PRO A 35 -10.02 -13.00 -7.27
N CYS A 36 -11.20 -12.42 -7.04
CA CYS A 36 -12.03 -11.84 -8.09
C CYS A 36 -11.67 -10.40 -8.45
N ILE A 37 -10.61 -9.80 -7.87
CA ILE A 37 -10.23 -8.40 -8.09
C ILE A 37 -10.04 -8.03 -9.56
N ASN A 38 -9.57 -8.97 -10.38
CA ASN A 38 -9.34 -8.80 -11.82
C ASN A 38 -10.61 -8.98 -12.66
N HIS A 39 -11.77 -9.14 -12.04
CA HIS A 39 -13.03 -9.25 -12.77
C HIS A 39 -13.26 -7.96 -13.58
N PRO A 40 -13.55 -8.03 -14.90
CA PRO A 40 -13.54 -6.86 -15.78
C PRO A 40 -14.57 -5.79 -15.41
N ASN A 41 -15.60 -6.16 -14.66
CA ASN A 41 -16.65 -5.26 -14.20
C ASN A 41 -16.36 -4.59 -12.84
N ILE A 42 -15.32 -4.99 -12.12
CA ILE A 42 -14.84 -4.27 -10.95
C ILE A 42 -14.00 -3.10 -11.45
N LYS A 43 -14.48 -1.86 -11.21
CA LYS A 43 -13.85 -0.64 -11.75
C LYS A 43 -13.01 0.10 -10.74
N ALA A 44 -13.31 -0.07 -9.46
CA ALA A 44 -12.55 0.55 -8.39
C ALA A 44 -12.74 -0.23 -7.08
N VAL A 45 -11.70 -0.17 -6.26
CA VAL A 45 -11.67 -0.75 -4.91
C VAL A 45 -11.15 0.29 -3.95
N MET A 46 -11.81 0.44 -2.81
CA MET A 46 -11.42 1.37 -1.75
C MET A 46 -11.44 0.66 -0.41
N SER A 47 -10.41 0.85 0.41
CA SER A 47 -10.42 0.42 1.80
C SER A 47 -10.41 1.64 2.72
N PRO A 48 -11.48 1.88 3.49
CA PRO A 48 -11.49 2.91 4.53
C PRO A 48 -10.76 2.45 5.81
N GLY A 49 -10.24 1.21 5.85
CA GLY A 49 -9.66 0.62 7.05
C GLY A 49 -10.67 0.54 8.19
N LEU A 50 -10.24 0.89 9.40
CA LEU A 50 -11.07 0.92 10.62
C LEU A 50 -11.49 2.36 10.93
N ALA A 51 -12.53 2.84 10.25
CA ALA A 51 -12.93 4.26 10.27
C ALA A 51 -13.83 4.66 11.47
N GLY A 52 -13.92 3.85 12.52
CA GLY A 52 -14.62 4.18 13.76
C GLY A 52 -16.11 4.47 13.56
N GLN A 53 -16.59 5.60 14.09
CA GLN A 53 -18.00 6.02 14.01
C GLN A 53 -18.34 6.85 12.76
N GLU A 54 -17.34 7.22 11.94
CA GLU A 54 -17.50 8.05 10.74
C GLU A 54 -17.23 7.31 9.39
N PRO A 55 -17.42 5.97 9.27
CA PRO A 55 -17.04 5.25 8.06
C PRO A 55 -17.85 5.69 6.84
N SER A 56 -19.15 5.93 7.02
CA SER A 56 -20.05 6.30 5.91
C SER A 56 -19.82 7.72 5.44
N ASN A 57 -19.59 8.66 6.37
CA ASN A 57 -19.36 10.07 6.03
C ASN A 57 -18.01 10.23 5.32
N SER A 58 -16.94 9.64 5.86
CA SER A 58 -15.62 9.66 5.22
C SER A 58 -15.61 8.98 3.84
N LEU A 59 -16.31 7.84 3.71
CA LEU A 59 -16.46 7.16 2.43
C LEU A 59 -17.28 7.99 1.43
N ALA A 60 -18.37 8.62 1.86
CA ALA A 60 -19.17 9.49 1.01
C ALA A 60 -18.36 10.69 0.51
N ASP A 61 -17.58 11.33 1.37
CA ASP A 61 -16.73 12.45 0.99
C ASP A 61 -15.66 12.05 -0.04
N ALA A 62 -15.07 10.85 0.12
CA ALA A 62 -14.16 10.30 -0.86
C ALA A 62 -14.85 9.95 -2.18
N ILE A 63 -15.94 9.18 -2.17
CA ILE A 63 -16.63 8.73 -3.40
C ILE A 63 -17.20 9.92 -4.18
N LEU A 64 -17.74 10.92 -3.49
CA LEU A 64 -18.31 12.12 -4.11
C LEU A 64 -17.24 13.14 -4.53
N GLY A 65 -15.95 12.85 -4.32
CA GLY A 65 -14.86 13.73 -4.73
C GLY A 65 -14.72 15.00 -3.89
N LYS A 66 -15.42 15.12 -2.75
CA LYS A 66 -15.23 16.23 -1.81
C LYS A 66 -13.85 16.19 -1.18
N VAL A 67 -13.31 14.99 -0.99
CA VAL A 67 -11.93 14.76 -0.53
C VAL A 67 -11.25 13.81 -1.51
N ASN A 68 -10.05 14.17 -1.94
CA ASN A 68 -9.21 13.31 -2.77
C ASN A 68 -8.51 12.24 -1.89
N PRO A 69 -8.73 10.93 -2.15
CA PRO A 69 -8.06 9.86 -1.41
C PRO A 69 -6.54 9.98 -1.47
N SER A 70 -5.92 9.78 -0.31
CA SER A 70 -4.47 9.94 -0.14
C SER A 70 -3.91 9.03 0.95
N GLY A 71 -4.62 7.95 1.27
CA GLY A 71 -4.14 6.89 2.15
C GLY A 71 -3.22 5.93 1.40
N ARG A 72 -2.27 5.33 2.12
CA ARG A 72 -1.38 4.27 1.60
C ARG A 72 -1.51 3.04 2.49
N PHE A 73 -1.38 1.84 1.92
CA PHE A 73 -1.41 0.62 2.71
C PHE A 73 -0.18 0.50 3.61
N PRO A 74 -0.33 0.33 4.93
CA PRO A 74 0.79 0.11 5.85
C PRO A 74 1.22 -1.37 5.90
N TYR A 75 0.69 -2.21 5.02
CA TYR A 75 0.98 -3.64 4.91
C TYR A 75 0.88 -4.09 3.46
N THR A 76 1.45 -5.25 3.15
CA THR A 76 1.37 -5.85 1.81
C THR A 76 0.16 -6.78 1.72
N ILE A 77 -0.67 -6.61 0.70
CA ILE A 77 -1.78 -7.53 0.38
C ILE A 77 -1.32 -8.44 -0.77
N THR A 78 -1.55 -9.74 -0.64
CA THR A 78 -1.09 -10.75 -1.60
C THR A 78 -2.24 -11.40 -2.36
N LYS A 79 -1.91 -12.03 -3.50
CA LYS A 79 -2.83 -12.82 -4.33
C LYS A 79 -3.16 -14.19 -3.70
N LYS A 80 -2.23 -14.76 -2.91
CA LYS A 80 -2.34 -16.09 -2.28
C LYS A 80 -1.82 -16.06 -0.85
N HIS A 81 -2.47 -16.81 0.03
CA HIS A 81 -2.09 -16.86 1.44
C HIS A 81 -0.63 -17.30 1.65
N ASP A 82 -0.21 -18.36 0.96
CA ASP A 82 1.11 -18.98 1.08
C ASP A 82 2.27 -18.11 0.57
N ASN A 83 1.97 -16.94 0.00
CA ASN A 83 3.00 -15.95 -0.33
C ASN A 83 3.52 -15.22 0.92
N TYR A 84 2.77 -15.21 2.03
CA TYR A 84 3.33 -14.77 3.30
C TYR A 84 4.30 -15.82 3.83
N ASN A 85 5.40 -15.39 4.44
CA ASN A 85 6.39 -16.28 5.06
C ASN A 85 6.22 -16.42 6.58
N VAL A 86 5.17 -15.80 7.14
CA VAL A 86 4.84 -15.88 8.56
C VAL A 86 3.39 -16.36 8.66
N HIS A 87 3.19 -17.43 9.41
CA HIS A 87 1.89 -18.02 9.67
C HIS A 87 1.70 -18.16 11.18
N SER A 88 0.44 -18.15 11.63
CA SER A 88 0.09 -18.45 13.01
C SER A 88 0.43 -19.91 13.32
N ASP A 89 1.22 -20.11 14.37
CA ASP A 89 1.54 -21.44 14.87
C ASP A 89 0.41 -21.92 15.81
N PRO A 90 -0.22 -23.09 15.54
CA PRO A 90 -1.28 -23.63 16.38
C PRO A 90 -0.82 -24.01 17.79
N ASP A 91 0.47 -24.27 18.00
CA ASP A 91 1.03 -24.67 19.30
C ASP A 91 1.43 -23.48 20.17
N ALA A 92 1.09 -22.26 19.74
CA ALA A 92 1.42 -20.99 20.40
C ALA A 92 2.93 -20.78 20.66
N GLN A 93 3.79 -21.53 19.98
CA GLN A 93 5.23 -21.34 19.93
C GLN A 93 5.57 -20.68 18.60
N VAL A 94 6.17 -19.49 18.60
CA VAL A 94 6.47 -18.77 17.36
C VAL A 94 7.98 -18.72 17.17
N ASN A 95 8.47 -19.51 16.21
CA ASN A 95 9.87 -19.45 15.78
C ASN A 95 10.03 -18.39 14.69
N HIS A 96 10.73 -17.30 15.00
CA HIS A 96 11.00 -16.18 14.07
C HIS A 96 12.08 -16.52 13.02
N SER A 97 11.85 -17.56 12.24
CA SER A 97 12.75 -18.04 11.18
C SER A 97 12.93 -17.04 10.04
N GLU A 98 11.94 -16.18 9.82
CA GLU A 98 11.94 -15.08 8.86
C GLU A 98 12.91 -13.95 9.21
N LYS A 99 13.35 -13.87 10.48
CA LYS A 99 14.24 -12.82 10.99
C LYS A 99 13.71 -11.43 10.62
N LEU A 100 14.45 -10.68 9.81
CA LEU A 100 14.12 -9.30 9.42
C LEU A 100 13.33 -9.23 8.09
N LEU A 101 13.11 -10.36 7.44
CA LEU A 101 12.35 -10.49 6.19
C LEU A 101 10.86 -10.60 6.50
N VAL A 102 10.26 -9.55 7.02
CA VAL A 102 8.81 -9.49 7.32
C VAL A 102 8.13 -8.50 6.36
N GLY A 103 6.90 -8.84 5.93
CA GLY A 103 6.08 -7.97 5.09
C GLY A 103 6.77 -7.67 3.76
N TYR A 104 6.76 -6.41 3.32
CA TYR A 104 7.29 -6.02 2.00
C TYR A 104 8.75 -6.40 1.75
N ARG A 105 9.55 -6.56 2.81
CA ARG A 105 10.94 -7.03 2.70
C ARG A 105 10.98 -8.47 2.18
N TRP A 106 10.12 -9.35 2.71
CA TRP A 106 10.00 -10.71 2.21
C TRP A 106 9.57 -10.71 0.74
N PHE A 107 8.51 -9.98 0.38
CA PHE A 107 8.01 -9.94 -1.00
C PHE A 107 9.08 -9.46 -1.99
N TYR A 108 9.89 -8.47 -1.59
CA TYR A 108 11.02 -8.02 -2.39
C TYR A 108 12.10 -9.12 -2.51
N GLN A 109 12.51 -9.73 -1.40
CA GLN A 109 13.56 -10.74 -1.36
C GLN A 109 13.18 -12.01 -2.14
N ALA A 110 11.94 -12.47 -1.98
CA ALA A 110 11.40 -13.66 -2.63
C ALA A 110 10.98 -13.41 -4.09
N ASN A 111 11.07 -12.16 -4.56
CA ASN A 111 10.60 -11.74 -5.88
C ASN A 111 9.14 -12.16 -6.15
N VAL A 112 8.27 -11.99 -5.15
CA VAL A 112 6.85 -12.31 -5.24
C VAL A 112 6.07 -11.02 -5.44
N GLU A 113 5.31 -10.96 -6.54
CA GLU A 113 4.49 -9.79 -6.84
C GLU A 113 3.26 -9.73 -5.91
N PRO A 114 3.10 -8.66 -5.12
CA PRO A 114 1.92 -8.48 -4.28
C PRO A 114 0.68 -8.13 -5.12
N LEU A 115 -0.51 -8.26 -4.52
CA LEU A 115 -1.73 -7.70 -5.09
C LEU A 115 -1.77 -6.18 -4.89
N PHE A 116 -1.50 -5.73 -3.66
CA PHE A 116 -1.27 -4.33 -3.33
C PHE A 116 0.04 -4.23 -2.52
N PRO A 117 1.09 -3.58 -3.03
CA PRO A 117 2.35 -3.45 -2.30
C PRO A 117 2.19 -2.60 -1.04
N PHE A 118 3.16 -2.71 -0.13
CA PHE A 118 3.29 -1.75 0.97
C PHE A 118 3.51 -0.35 0.39
N GLY A 119 2.88 0.66 0.99
CA GLY A 119 2.92 2.03 0.50
C GLY A 119 2.02 2.31 -0.70
N ASP A 120 1.27 1.31 -1.18
CA ASP A 120 0.40 1.47 -2.34
C ASP A 120 -0.87 2.26 -2.00
N GLY A 121 -1.35 3.02 -2.97
CA GLY A 121 -2.59 3.78 -2.89
C GLY A 121 -2.82 4.58 -4.16
N LEU A 122 -4.06 4.99 -4.39
CA LEU A 122 -4.40 5.83 -5.52
C LEU A 122 -4.93 7.18 -5.05
N SER A 123 -4.95 8.12 -5.97
CA SER A 123 -5.51 9.45 -5.83
C SER A 123 -6.35 9.74 -7.08
N TYR A 124 -7.27 10.69 -6.98
CA TYR A 124 -8.00 11.22 -8.15
C TYR A 124 -7.13 12.12 -9.03
N THR A 125 -5.90 12.41 -8.61
CA THR A 125 -4.90 13.10 -9.41
C THR A 125 -3.63 12.25 -9.57
N LYS A 126 -2.67 12.74 -10.35
CA LYS A 126 -1.38 12.10 -10.61
C LYS A 126 -0.26 13.00 -10.13
N PHE A 127 0.78 12.38 -9.57
CA PHE A 127 1.95 13.09 -9.08
C PHE A 127 3.20 12.63 -9.81
N ASP A 128 3.87 13.57 -10.46
CA ASP A 128 5.15 13.33 -11.13
C ASP A 128 6.30 13.71 -10.20
N HIS A 129 7.28 12.82 -10.09
CA HIS A 129 8.47 13.03 -9.29
C HIS A 129 9.69 13.27 -10.19
N SER A 130 10.48 14.28 -9.86
CA SER A 130 11.67 14.64 -10.65
C SER A 130 12.79 15.23 -9.80
N ARG A 131 13.97 15.38 -10.41
CA ARG A 131 15.12 16.09 -9.83
C ARG A 131 15.57 15.54 -8.46
N LEU A 132 15.57 14.22 -8.30
CA LEU A 132 16.14 13.58 -7.11
C LEU A 132 17.60 14.00 -6.92
N LYS A 133 17.93 14.52 -5.75
CA LYS A 133 19.27 14.89 -5.30
C LYS A 133 19.50 14.32 -3.92
N VAL A 134 20.65 13.69 -3.74
CA VAL A 134 21.09 13.16 -2.45
C VAL A 134 22.36 13.90 -2.02
N LYS A 135 22.36 14.46 -0.82
CA LYS A 135 23.52 15.12 -0.21
C LYS A 135 23.94 14.38 1.05
N ALA A 136 25.21 14.01 1.13
CA ALA A 136 25.79 13.47 2.33
C ALA A 136 26.37 14.60 3.20
N LYS A 137 26.00 14.64 4.48
CA LYS A 137 26.59 15.50 5.50
C LYS A 137 27.34 14.63 6.49
N LYS A 138 28.66 14.80 6.55
CA LYS A 138 29.52 14.11 7.52
C LYS A 138 29.62 14.94 8.80
N ASN A 139 29.25 14.34 9.92
CA ASN A 139 29.55 14.81 11.27
C ASN A 139 30.73 13.97 11.83
N LYS A 140 31.23 14.29 13.02
CA LYS A 140 32.37 13.56 13.63
C LYS A 140 32.20 12.03 13.60
N ASP A 141 31.02 11.55 14.02
CA ASP A 141 30.76 10.11 14.22
C ASP A 141 29.60 9.56 13.37
N SER A 142 29.05 10.37 12.45
CA SER A 142 27.89 9.95 11.64
C SER A 142 27.88 10.58 10.25
N VAL A 143 27.24 9.90 9.31
CA VAL A 143 26.91 10.44 7.99
C VAL A 143 25.39 10.50 7.86
N THR A 144 24.87 11.69 7.59
CA THR A 144 23.46 11.91 7.30
C THR A 144 23.29 12.11 5.80
N ASN A 145 22.47 11.28 5.16
CA ASN A 145 22.08 11.47 3.77
C ASN A 145 20.73 12.19 3.72
N ILE A 146 20.67 13.30 2.99
CA ILE A 146 19.47 14.08 2.76
C ILE A 146 19.07 13.89 1.30
N ALA A 147 17.96 13.17 1.09
CA ALA A 147 17.31 13.06 -0.21
C ALA A 147 16.28 14.18 -0.38
N SER A 148 16.28 14.81 -1.55
CA SER A 148 15.33 15.86 -1.93
C SER A 148 14.93 15.65 -3.38
N PHE A 149 13.66 15.88 -3.70
CA PHE A 149 13.13 15.76 -5.06
C PHE A 149 11.98 16.77 -5.20
N SER A 150 11.46 16.93 -6.41
CA SER A 150 10.26 17.73 -6.67
C SER A 150 9.09 16.82 -6.98
N ALA A 151 7.98 16.99 -6.27
CA ALA A 151 6.67 16.45 -6.62
C ALA A 151 5.88 17.54 -7.34
N LYS A 152 5.21 17.17 -8.43
CA LYS A 152 4.26 18.03 -9.15
C LYS A 152 2.95 17.30 -9.31
N ASP A 153 1.83 17.97 -9.05
CA ASP A 153 0.51 17.50 -9.43
C ASP A 153 0.29 17.78 -10.93
N SER A 154 0.10 16.72 -11.71
CA SER A 154 -0.12 16.77 -13.15
C SER A 154 -1.55 16.43 -13.57
N GLY A 155 -2.47 16.27 -12.62
CA GLY A 155 -3.89 16.11 -12.90
C GLY A 155 -4.69 17.40 -12.73
N GLU A 156 -6.02 17.26 -12.74
CA GLU A 156 -6.99 18.36 -12.81
C GLU A 156 -7.58 18.75 -11.44
N VAL A 157 -7.30 17.95 -10.40
CA VAL A 157 -7.85 18.15 -9.05
C VAL A 157 -6.74 18.19 -8.02
N ASP A 158 -6.91 19.03 -7.00
CA ASP A 158 -5.98 19.08 -5.87
C ASP A 158 -5.85 17.70 -5.20
N GLY A 159 -4.67 17.39 -4.67
CA GLY A 159 -4.46 16.14 -3.95
C GLY A 159 -3.33 16.20 -2.93
N ALA A 160 -3.16 15.09 -2.23
CA ALA A 160 -2.06 14.94 -1.28
C ALA A 160 -1.16 13.77 -1.69
N ALA A 161 0.09 14.08 -2.05
CA ALA A 161 1.09 13.09 -2.38
C ALA A 161 1.73 12.57 -1.08
N VAL A 162 1.69 11.26 -0.87
CA VAL A 162 2.57 10.59 0.10
C VAL A 162 3.77 10.08 -0.66
N VAL A 163 4.97 10.53 -0.28
CA VAL A 163 6.23 10.11 -0.89
C VAL A 163 7.07 9.37 0.13
N GLU A 164 7.67 8.28 -0.31
CA GLU A 164 8.38 7.32 0.53
C GLU A 164 9.82 7.16 0.03
N ALA A 165 10.78 7.25 0.94
CA ALA A 165 12.19 7.08 0.67
C ALA A 165 12.66 5.72 1.16
N TYR A 166 13.14 4.90 0.22
CA TYR A 166 13.69 3.58 0.49
C TYR A 166 15.20 3.57 0.27
N VAL A 167 15.94 2.92 1.16
CA VAL A 167 17.38 2.74 1.07
C VAL A 167 17.70 1.25 0.89
N SER A 168 18.63 0.96 -0.01
CA SER A 168 19.26 -0.35 -0.13
C SER A 168 20.73 -0.21 0.19
N PHE A 169 21.26 -1.19 0.90
CA PHE A 169 22.70 -1.30 1.12
C PHE A 169 23.36 -2.01 -0.08
N PRO A 170 24.68 -1.89 -0.24
CA PRO A 170 25.42 -2.68 -1.22
C PRO A 170 25.14 -4.19 -1.03
N GLU A 171 25.08 -4.92 -2.14
CA GLU A 171 24.80 -6.36 -2.10
C GLU A 171 25.83 -7.10 -1.24
N SER A 172 25.35 -7.80 -0.20
CA SER A 172 26.15 -8.69 0.62
C SER A 172 25.29 -9.85 1.15
N PRO A 173 25.86 -11.02 1.47
CA PRO A 173 25.09 -12.15 1.98
C PRO A 173 24.31 -11.81 3.25
N GLY A 174 22.99 -11.97 3.20
CA GLY A 174 22.09 -11.67 4.33
C GLY A 174 21.69 -10.21 4.48
N GLU A 175 22.11 -9.34 3.55
CA GLU A 175 21.69 -7.94 3.52
C GLU A 175 20.18 -7.82 3.26
N LEU A 176 19.56 -6.81 3.88
CA LEU A 176 18.14 -6.60 3.67
C LEU A 176 17.85 -5.91 2.33
N PRO A 177 16.66 -6.16 1.77
CA PRO A 177 16.20 -5.44 0.60
C PRO A 177 15.93 -3.97 0.92
N LYS A 178 15.24 -3.25 0.02
CA LYS A 178 14.79 -1.87 0.23
C LYS A 178 14.19 -1.70 1.63
N LEU A 179 14.65 -0.67 2.35
CA LEU A 179 14.15 -0.32 3.69
C LEU A 179 13.57 1.08 3.67
N LEU A 180 12.32 1.23 4.09
CA LEU A 180 11.73 2.55 4.34
C LEU A 180 12.56 3.29 5.40
N ARG A 181 12.94 4.53 5.08
CA ARG A 181 13.76 5.40 5.95
C ARG A 181 13.20 6.80 6.14
N GLY A 182 12.21 7.18 5.35
CA GLY A 182 11.48 8.43 5.53
C GLY A 182 10.25 8.43 4.66
N PHE A 183 9.26 9.21 5.06
CA PHE A 183 8.11 9.53 4.23
C PHE A 183 7.61 10.93 4.57
N GLU A 184 6.94 11.57 3.62
CA GLU A 184 6.32 12.87 3.80
C GLU A 184 4.99 12.90 3.04
N LYS A 185 3.99 13.57 3.63
CA LYS A 185 2.71 13.83 2.99
C LYS A 185 2.58 15.32 2.71
N VAL A 186 2.39 15.67 1.44
CA VAL A 186 2.34 17.07 0.99
C VAL A 186 1.05 17.29 0.22
N ASN A 187 0.32 18.34 0.58
CA ASN A 187 -0.82 18.81 -0.21
C ASN A 187 -0.30 19.64 -1.39
N ILE A 188 -0.72 19.28 -2.60
CA ILE A 188 -0.28 19.92 -3.83
C ILE A 188 -1.53 20.37 -4.59
N LYS A 189 -1.52 21.62 -5.03
CA LYS A 189 -2.60 22.16 -5.87
C LYS A 189 -2.43 21.64 -7.30
N SER A 190 -3.53 21.41 -8.00
CA SER A 190 -3.48 20.97 -9.41
C SER A 190 -2.55 21.88 -10.24
N GLY A 191 -1.66 21.25 -11.03
CA GLY A 191 -0.70 21.92 -11.89
C GLY A 191 0.54 22.49 -11.19
N LYS A 192 0.67 22.37 -9.86
CA LYS A 192 1.82 22.86 -9.07
C LYS A 192 2.84 21.77 -8.76
#